data_AF-A0A554LYQ2-F1
#
_entry.id   AF-A0A554LYQ2-F1
#
_cell.length_a   1.000
_cell.length_b   1.000
_cell.length_c   1.000
_cell.angle_alpha   90.00
_cell.angle_beta   90.00
_cell.angle_gamma   90.00
#
_symmetry.space_group_name_H-M   'P 1'
#
loop_
_entity.id
_entity.type
_entity.pdbx_description
1 polymer ?
#
loop_
_entity_poly.entity_id
_entity_poly.type
_entity_poly.pdbx_seq_one_letter_code
_entity_poly.pdbx_strand_id
1 'polypeptide(L)'
;MDAQRVSDIRIIADATLSIVYGNDRWSKPFPMPVSSVNPLPGTLEEIATVTVNQRVSITDPEGITYKYRIDDRTHFSVCSTFNFEDKEQYAPFWNHPAGEHCFVFDTGEMNLP
;
A
#
# COMPACT_ATOMS: atom_id res chain seq x y z
N MET A 1 -1.68 -0.85 -17.88
CA MET A 1 -0.43 -1.65 -18.03
C MET A 1 0.18 -1.86 -16.65
N ASP A 2 1.02 -2.89 -16.47
CA ASP A 2 1.56 -3.31 -15.16
C ASP A 2 2.25 -2.19 -14.36
N ALA A 3 2.96 -1.27 -15.04
CA ALA A 3 3.53 -0.10 -14.40
C ALA A 3 2.48 0.79 -13.68
N GLN A 4 1.27 0.89 -14.24
CA GLN A 4 0.17 1.62 -13.58
C GLN A 4 -0.31 0.86 -12.34
N ARG A 5 -0.34 -0.48 -12.37
CA ARG A 5 -0.71 -1.30 -11.20
C ARG A 5 0.26 -1.08 -10.06
N VAL A 6 1.55 -1.10 -10.35
CA VAL A 6 2.60 -0.79 -9.36
C VAL A 6 2.44 0.64 -8.84
N SER A 7 2.18 1.62 -9.72
CA SER A 7 1.95 3.01 -9.33
C SER A 7 0.73 3.16 -8.41
N ASP A 8 -0.38 2.49 -8.71
CA ASP A 8 -1.60 2.53 -7.90
C ASP A 8 -1.35 1.91 -6.52
N ILE A 9 -0.65 0.77 -6.47
CA ILE A 9 -0.30 0.09 -5.22
C ILE A 9 0.59 0.98 -4.34
N ARG A 10 1.54 1.72 -4.93
CA ARG A 10 2.34 2.72 -4.21
C ARG A 10 1.46 3.81 -3.58
N ILE A 11 0.48 4.31 -4.32
CA ILE A 11 -0.45 5.33 -3.84
C ILE A 11 -1.34 4.77 -2.72
N ILE A 12 -1.85 3.54 -2.87
CA ILE A 12 -2.63 2.85 -1.82
C ILE A 12 -1.77 2.72 -0.56
N ALA A 13 -0.53 2.26 -0.67
CA ALA A 13 0.37 2.11 0.48
C ALA A 13 0.65 3.45 1.17
N ASP A 14 0.99 4.49 0.43
CA ASP A 14 1.25 5.83 0.99
C ASP A 14 0.00 6.44 1.66
N ALA A 15 -1.19 6.19 1.09
CA ALA A 15 -2.46 6.61 1.67
C ALA A 15 -2.76 5.89 2.98
N THR A 16 -2.60 4.56 3.02
CA THR A 16 -2.73 3.76 4.24
C THR A 16 -1.79 4.28 5.33
N LEU A 17 -0.53 4.56 5.00
CA LEU A 17 0.41 5.13 5.96
C LEU A 17 0.00 6.51 6.45
N SER A 18 -0.54 7.35 5.59
CA SER A 18 -1.01 8.69 5.96
C SER A 18 -2.15 8.62 6.98
N ILE A 19 -2.99 7.59 6.90
CA ILE A 19 -4.02 7.30 7.90
C ILE A 19 -3.39 6.80 9.21
N VAL A 20 -2.53 5.78 9.13
CA VAL A 20 -1.91 5.12 10.30
C VAL A 20 -1.08 6.12 11.12
N TYR A 21 -0.24 6.92 10.47
CA TYR A 21 0.67 7.84 11.17
C TYR A 21 0.09 9.25 11.37
N GLY A 22 -0.97 9.59 10.64
CA GLY A 22 -1.58 10.92 10.62
C GLY A 22 -0.82 11.91 9.72
N ASN A 23 -1.45 13.07 9.50
CA ASN A 23 -0.94 14.14 8.62
C ASN A 23 0.41 14.74 9.06
N ASP A 24 0.84 14.48 10.30
CA ASP A 24 2.09 14.98 10.87
C ASP A 24 3.16 13.89 11.01
N ARG A 25 3.10 12.82 10.20
CA ARG A 25 4.04 11.68 10.27
C ARG A 25 5.51 12.09 10.33
N TRP A 26 5.89 13.14 9.60
CA TRP A 26 7.28 13.64 9.53
C TRP A 26 7.73 14.43 10.76
N SER A 27 6.80 14.80 11.65
CA SER A 27 7.06 15.58 12.85
C SER A 27 7.21 14.72 14.11
N LYS A 28 6.94 13.41 14.01
CA LYS A 28 6.95 12.48 15.16
C LYS A 28 8.28 11.76 15.30
N PRO A 29 8.71 11.45 16.54
CA PRO A 29 9.93 10.67 16.78
C PRO A 29 9.80 9.24 16.24
N PHE A 30 10.86 8.75 15.60
CA PHE A 30 10.95 7.40 15.05
C PHE A 30 11.86 6.49 15.88
N PRO A 31 11.48 5.21 16.11
CA PRO A 31 10.20 4.58 15.73
C PRO A 31 9.04 4.98 16.65
N MET A 32 7.83 5.07 16.09
CA MET A 32 6.62 5.30 16.89
C MET A 32 6.15 4.00 17.55
N PRO A 33 5.71 4.02 18.81
CA PRO A 33 5.06 2.85 19.41
C PRO A 33 3.79 2.49 18.63
N VAL A 34 3.55 1.19 18.41
CA VAL A 34 2.34 0.67 17.75
C VAL A 34 1.03 1.05 18.47
N SER A 35 1.12 1.43 19.75
CA SER A 35 -0.01 2.00 20.53
C SER A 35 -0.33 3.45 20.19
N SER A 36 0.58 4.16 19.53
CA SER A 36 0.50 5.59 19.24
C SER A 36 0.12 5.89 17.78
N VAL A 37 -0.05 4.85 16.96
CA VAL A 37 -0.54 4.95 15.58
C VAL A 37 -2.02 4.62 15.51
N ASN A 38 -2.71 5.17 14.51
CA ASN A 38 -4.09 4.82 14.20
C ASN A 38 -4.15 3.37 13.69
N PRO A 39 -5.28 2.67 13.89
CA PRO A 39 -5.47 1.34 13.32
C PRO A 39 -5.40 1.37 11.79
N LEU A 40 -5.04 0.23 11.19
CA LEU A 40 -5.12 0.04 9.75
C LEU A 40 -6.58 0.21 9.28
N PRO A 41 -6.81 0.94 8.18
CA PRO A 41 -8.14 1.06 7.58
C PRO A 41 -8.62 -0.31 7.09
N GLY A 42 -9.92 -0.58 7.23
CA GLY A 42 -10.54 -1.87 6.96
C GLY A 42 -10.65 -2.23 5.49
N THR A 43 -10.80 -1.23 4.61
CA THR A 43 -11.06 -1.44 3.18
C THR A 43 -10.41 -0.38 2.28
N LEU A 44 -10.32 -0.65 0.97
CA LEU A 44 -9.86 0.32 -0.02
C LEU A 44 -10.78 1.54 -0.14
N GLU A 45 -12.07 1.35 0.03
CA GLU A 45 -13.06 2.43 0.00
C GLU A 45 -12.87 3.37 1.18
N GLU A 46 -12.56 2.84 2.36
CA GLU A 46 -12.21 3.63 3.53
C GLU A 46 -10.96 4.47 3.26
N ILE A 47 -9.90 3.84 2.72
CA ILE A 47 -8.68 4.54 2.33
C ILE A 47 -9.02 5.69 1.37
N ALA A 48 -9.69 5.40 0.26
CA ALA A 48 -10.06 6.39 -0.75
C ALA A 48 -10.93 7.54 -0.20
N THR A 49 -11.80 7.25 0.77
CA THR A 49 -12.68 8.24 1.41
C THR A 49 -11.94 9.14 2.39
N VAL A 50 -11.00 8.59 3.16
CA VAL A 50 -10.22 9.38 4.14
C VAL A 50 -9.12 10.18 3.44
N THR A 51 -8.54 9.65 2.37
CA THR A 51 -7.43 10.27 1.64
C THR A 51 -7.83 10.78 0.25
N VAL A 52 -8.95 11.51 0.16
CA VAL A 52 -9.48 12.04 -1.12
C VAL A 52 -8.43 12.77 -1.96
N ASN A 53 -7.52 13.51 -1.31
CA ASN A 53 -6.47 14.26 -2.00
C ASN A 53 -5.44 13.39 -2.72
N GLN A 54 -5.23 12.15 -2.26
CA GLN A 54 -4.28 11.19 -2.87
C GLN A 54 -4.87 10.45 -4.08
N ARG A 55 -6.18 10.58 -4.34
CA ARG A 55 -6.86 9.99 -5.51
C ARG A 55 -6.58 8.48 -5.67
N VAL A 56 -6.76 7.76 -4.58
CA VAL A 56 -6.53 6.31 -4.52
C VAL A 56 -7.44 5.60 -5.52
N SER A 57 -6.86 4.84 -6.45
CA SER A 57 -7.60 3.99 -7.37
C SER A 57 -7.94 2.67 -6.69
N ILE A 58 -9.22 2.28 -6.70
CA ILE A 58 -9.68 1.00 -6.14
C ILE A 58 -9.67 -0.13 -7.17
N THR A 59 -9.59 0.20 -8.46
CA THR A 59 -9.53 -0.75 -9.57
C THR A 59 -8.27 -0.56 -10.39
N ASP A 60 -7.81 -1.65 -10.97
CA ASP A 60 -6.72 -1.67 -11.92
C ASP A 60 -7.15 -1.12 -13.31
N PRO A 61 -6.20 -0.97 -14.25
CA PRO A 61 -6.49 -0.45 -15.59
C PRO A 61 -7.44 -1.30 -16.43
N GLU A 62 -7.69 -2.56 -16.04
CA GLU A 62 -8.63 -3.48 -16.69
C GLU A 62 -9.99 -3.51 -15.97
N GLY A 63 -10.16 -2.70 -14.92
CA GLY A 63 -11.39 -2.59 -14.14
C GLY A 63 -11.51 -3.63 -13.02
N ILE A 64 -10.45 -4.37 -12.70
CA ILE A 64 -10.44 -5.37 -11.64
C ILE A 64 -10.09 -4.70 -10.31
N THR A 65 -10.92 -4.89 -9.28
CA THR A 65 -10.65 -4.33 -7.95
C THR A 65 -9.37 -4.89 -7.36
N TYR A 66 -8.50 -4.01 -6.83
CA TYR A 66 -7.33 -4.43 -6.06
C TYR A 66 -7.77 -5.19 -4.81
N LYS A 67 -7.03 -6.24 -4.43
CA LYS A 67 -7.32 -6.96 -3.18
C LYS A 67 -6.51 -6.33 -2.06
N TYR A 68 -7.19 -5.70 -1.11
CA TYR A 68 -6.57 -5.24 0.13
C TYR A 68 -6.86 -6.23 1.25
N ARG A 69 -5.83 -6.60 2.01
CA ARG A 69 -5.96 -7.49 3.17
C ARG A 69 -5.18 -6.91 4.34
N ILE A 70 -5.75 -7.07 5.52
CA ILE A 70 -5.06 -6.82 6.79
C ILE A 70 -4.61 -8.17 7.30
N ASP A 71 -3.30 -8.37 7.39
CA ASP A 71 -2.72 -9.64 7.83
C ASP A 71 -2.60 -9.67 9.37
N ASP A 72 -2.25 -8.54 9.98
CA ASP A 72 -2.30 -8.34 11.44
C ASP A 72 -2.42 -6.84 11.80
N ARG A 73 -2.05 -6.45 13.02
CA ARG A 73 -2.16 -5.06 13.51
C ARG A 73 -1.25 -4.08 12.76
N THR A 74 -0.11 -4.53 12.25
CA THR A 74 0.87 -3.65 11.56
C THR A 74 1.09 -4.04 10.11
N HIS A 75 0.66 -5.23 9.68
CA HIS A 75 0.84 -5.73 8.32
C HIS A 75 -0.45 -5.65 7.49
N PHE A 76 -0.30 -5.14 6.28
CA PHE A 76 -1.33 -5.21 5.25
C PHE A 76 -0.71 -5.58 3.90
N SER A 77 -1.54 -6.08 3.00
CA SER A 77 -1.13 -6.43 1.65
C SER A 77 -2.09 -5.91 0.59
N VAL A 78 -1.52 -5.56 -0.57
CA VAL A 78 -2.27 -5.15 -1.76
C VAL A 78 -1.88 -6.06 -2.91
N CYS A 79 -2.86 -6.76 -3.47
CA CYS A 79 -2.65 -7.71 -4.56
C CYS A 79 -3.29 -7.24 -5.87
N SER A 80 -2.61 -7.59 -6.96
CA SER A 80 -3.12 -7.44 -8.33
C SER A 80 -2.64 -8.60 -9.20
N THR A 81 -3.16 -8.69 -10.42
CA THR A 81 -2.71 -9.63 -11.43
C THR A 81 -1.86 -8.90 -12.46
N PHE A 82 -0.61 -9.32 -12.62
CA PHE A 82 0.33 -8.73 -13.56
C PHE A 82 0.41 -9.56 -14.84
N ASN A 83 0.55 -8.88 -15.98
CA ASN A 83 0.66 -9.54 -17.28
C ASN A 83 2.07 -10.08 -17.53
N PHE A 84 3.07 -9.35 -17.05
CA PHE A 84 4.48 -9.68 -17.25
C PHE A 84 5.20 -9.82 -15.91
N GLU A 85 6.33 -10.51 -15.94
CA GLU A 85 7.27 -10.55 -14.82
C GLU A 85 8.14 -9.29 -14.85
N ASP A 86 8.36 -8.71 -13.67
CA ASP A 86 9.30 -7.61 -13.45
C ASP A 86 10.44 -8.06 -12.52
N LYS A 87 11.68 -7.72 -12.91
CA LYS A 87 12.95 -8.12 -12.30
C LYS A 87 13.95 -6.95 -12.29
N GLU A 88 13.53 -5.79 -11.83
CA GLU A 88 14.40 -4.65 -11.61
C GLU A 88 15.42 -4.89 -10.50
N GLN A 89 16.66 -4.44 -10.72
CA GLN A 89 17.74 -4.54 -9.73
C GLN A 89 17.74 -3.40 -8.72
N TYR A 90 17.27 -2.22 -9.11
CA TYR A 90 17.33 -1.01 -8.31
C TYR A 90 16.17 -0.86 -7.33
N ALA A 91 15.05 -1.54 -7.60
CA ALA A 91 13.83 -1.46 -6.81
C ALA A 91 13.24 -2.87 -6.56
N PRO A 92 14.02 -3.81 -5.98
CA PRO A 92 13.71 -5.24 -5.99
C PRO A 92 12.43 -5.60 -5.22
N PHE A 93 11.97 -4.75 -4.30
CA PHE A 93 10.67 -4.93 -3.65
C PHE A 93 9.51 -4.89 -4.64
N TRP A 94 9.61 -4.06 -5.68
CA TRP A 94 8.56 -3.88 -6.68
C TRP A 94 8.57 -4.97 -7.76
N ASN A 95 9.52 -5.90 -7.68
CA ASN A 95 9.56 -7.06 -8.57
C ASN A 95 8.36 -7.97 -8.30
N HIS A 96 7.75 -8.45 -9.37
CA HIS A 96 6.61 -9.34 -9.30
C HIS A 96 6.67 -10.39 -10.42
N PRO A 97 6.18 -11.62 -10.20
CA PRO A 97 5.97 -12.56 -11.28
C PRO A 97 4.82 -12.09 -12.19
N ALA A 98 4.71 -12.69 -13.38
CA ALA A 98 3.44 -12.65 -14.10
C ALA A 98 2.39 -13.46 -13.31
N GLY A 99 1.14 -12.99 -13.29
CA GLY A 99 0.04 -13.56 -12.50
C GLY A 99 -0.27 -12.79 -11.22
N GLU A 100 -0.97 -13.43 -10.29
CA GLU A 100 -1.34 -12.80 -9.01
C GLU A 100 -0.10 -12.59 -8.13
N HIS A 101 0.08 -11.36 -7.66
CA HIS A 101 1.13 -11.01 -6.70
C HIS A 101 0.60 -10.01 -5.67
N CYS A 102 1.07 -10.16 -4.42
CA CYS A 102 0.70 -9.32 -3.29
C CYS A 102 1.96 -8.64 -2.74
N PHE A 103 1.95 -7.31 -2.70
CA PHE A 103 2.96 -6.56 -1.96
C PHE A 103 2.52 -6.45 -0.50
N VAL A 104 3.44 -6.77 0.42
CA VAL A 104 3.21 -6.73 1.86
C VAL A 104 3.93 -5.54 2.45
N PHE A 105 3.24 -4.81 3.30
CA PHE A 105 3.72 -3.57 3.91
C PHE A 105 3.66 -3.68 5.44
N ASP A 106 4.73 -3.27 6.11
CA ASP A 106 4.79 -3.22 7.58
C ASP A 106 4.78 -1.77 8.07
N THR A 107 3.79 -1.45 8.90
CA THR A 107 3.61 -0.16 9.56
C THR A 107 4.24 -0.09 10.95
N GLY A 108 4.85 -1.17 11.45
CA GLY A 108 5.63 -1.19 12.68
C GLY A 108 7.03 -0.62 12.50
N GLU A 109 7.68 -0.91 11.37
CA GLU A 109 9.05 -0.47 11.08
C GLU A 109 9.13 0.83 10.26
N MET A 110 8.00 1.36 9.76
CA MET A 110 7.97 2.43 8.75
C MET A 110 8.90 2.18 7.55
N ASN A 111 9.16 0.92 7.23
CA ASN A 111 9.95 0.55 6.07
C ASN A 111 9.00 0.42 4.87
N LEU A 112 8.88 1.49 4.08
CA LEU A 112 8.48 1.37 2.68
C LEU A 112 9.74 1.49 1.81
N PRO A 113 9.96 0.56 0.87
CA PRO A 113 11.05 0.63 -0.10
C PRO A 113 10.77 1.56 -1.29
#